data_AF-A0A924GJ19-F1
#
_entry.id   AF-A0A924GJ19-F1
#
_cell.length_a   1.000
_cell.length_b   1.000
_cell.length_c   1.000
_cell.angle_alpha   90.00
_cell.angle_beta   90.00
_cell.angle_gamma   90.00
#
_symmetry.space_group_name_H-M   'P 1'
#
loop_
_entity.id
_entity.type
_entity.pdbx_description
1 polymer ?
#
loop_
_entity_poly.entity_id
_entity_poly.type
_entity_poly.pdbx_seq_one_letter_code
_entity_poly.pdbx_strand_id
1 'polypeptide(L)' 'MCTVFFLLGVYTIRKPESTAGFFNKVGSQMYGKKIADRLYSSRNILWAGWAFAIFTLFTAAQATYQIVHAIVTGAGN' A
#
# COMPACT_ATOMS: atom_id res chain seq x y z
N MET A 1 -11.12 3.70 -4.71
CA MET A 1 -10.05 4.01 -3.74
C MET A 1 -8.91 3.00 -3.77
N CYS A 2 -9.16 1.68 -3.85
CA CYS A 2 -8.11 0.65 -3.90
C CYS A 2 -7.09 0.81 -5.05
N THR A 3 -7.52 1.27 -6.22
CA THR A 3 -6.65 1.42 -7.40
C THR A 3 -5.47 2.36 -7.18
N VAL A 4 -5.66 3.43 -6.39
CA VAL A 4 -4.60 4.41 -6.09
C VAL A 4 -3.53 3.79 -5.19
N PHE A 5 -3.94 3.03 -4.17
CA PHE A 5 -3.03 2.32 -3.27
C PHE A 5 -2.28 1.19 -3.99
N PHE A 6 -2.94 0.49 -4.91
CA PHE A 6 -2.29 -0.51 -5.74
C PHE A 6 -1.22 0.11 -6.65
N LEU A 7 -1.56 1.20 -7.34
CA LEU A 7 -0.60 1.94 -8.18
C LEU A 7 0.56 2.49 -7.36
N LEU A 8 0.30 2.97 -6.14
CA LEU A 8 1.34 3.42 -5.21
C LEU A 8 2.27 2.24 -4.83
N GLY A 9 1.70 1.08 -4.49
CA GLY A 9 2.48 -0.14 -4.19
C GLY A 9 3.35 -0.58 -5.37
N VAL A 10 2.77 -0.66 -6.58
CA VAL A 10 3.49 -1.04 -7.81
C VAL A 10 4.58 -0.02 -8.16
N TYR A 11 4.29 1.27 -8.06
CA TYR A 11 5.28 2.33 -8.28
C TYR A 11 6.44 2.24 -7.29
N THR A 12 6.14 1.98 -6.02
CA THR A 12 7.12 1.80 -4.95
C THR A 12 8.03 0.60 -5.22
N ILE A 13 7.50 -0.50 -5.76
CA ILE A 13 8.29 -1.68 -6.16
C ILE A 13 9.17 -1.38 -7.37
N ARG A 14 8.66 -0.63 -8.37
CA ARG A 14 9.43 -0.28 -9.58
C ARG A 14 10.50 0.77 -9.35
N LYS A 15 10.26 1.76 -8.49
CA LYS A 15 11.18 2.86 -8.17
C LYS A 15 11.29 3.07 -6.66
N PRO A 16 11.92 2.10 -5.95
CA PRO A 16 12.00 2.15 -4.50
C PRO A 16 12.89 3.29 -4.00
N GLU A 17 13.94 3.66 -4.73
CA GLU A 17 14.86 4.75 -4.34
C GLU A 17 14.20 6.12 -4.40
N SER A 18 13.44 6.40 -5.46
CA SER A 18 12.70 7.66 -5.60
C SER A 18 11.63 7.80 -4.52
N THR A 19 11.00 6.67 -4.15
CA THR A 19 9.94 6.63 -3.14
C THR A 19 10.52 6.76 -1.74
N ALA A 20 11.64 6.07 -1.47
CA ALA A 20 12.44 6.23 -0.25
C ALA A 20 12.87 7.69 -0.06
N GLY A 21 13.42 8.33 -1.09
CA GLY A 21 13.82 9.74 -1.03
C GLY A 21 12.65 10.68 -0.72
N PHE A 22 11.48 10.45 -1.30
CA PHE A 22 10.27 11.23 -1.01
C PHE A 22 9.82 11.06 0.44
N PHE A 23 9.65 9.83 0.91
CA PHE A 23 9.20 9.55 2.27
C PHE A 23 10.22 9.96 3.32
N ASN A 24 11.51 9.87 3.01
CA ASN A 24 12.57 10.32 3.88
C ASN A 24 12.59 11.86 3.96
N LYS A 25 12.37 12.57 2.85
CA LYS A 25 12.21 14.03 2.86
C LYS A 25 11.01 14.47 3.70
N VAL A 26 9.84 13.87 3.51
CA VAL A 26 8.62 14.18 4.29
C VAL A 26 8.80 13.75 5.76
N GLY A 27 9.27 12.54 5.99
CA GLY A 27 9.47 11.97 7.33
C GLY A 27 10.57 12.67 8.11
N SER A 28 11.60 13.20 7.46
CA SER A 28 12.66 13.97 8.12
C SER A 28 12.16 15.30 8.68
N GLN A 29 11.11 15.89 8.07
CA GLN A 29 10.45 17.08 8.58
C GLN A 29 9.57 16.78 9.81
N MET A 30 9.00 15.57 9.91
CA MET A 30 8.11 15.18 11.02
C MET A 30 8.85 14.54 12.20
N TYR A 31 9.79 13.63 11.92
CA TYR A 31 10.43 12.77 12.93
C TYR A 31 11.94 13.02 13.05
N GLY A 32 12.50 13.91 12.23
CA GLY A 32 13.93 14.19 12.17
C GLY A 32 14.70 13.24 11.26
N LYS A 33 15.74 13.76 10.61
CA LYS A 33 16.53 13.08 9.57
C LYS A 33 17.06 11.70 9.97
N LYS A 34 17.53 11.56 11.22
CA LYS A 34 18.14 10.33 11.74
C LYS A 34 17.12 9.18 11.88
N ILE A 35 15.87 9.50 12.20
CA ILE A 35 14.77 8.53 12.33
C ILE A 35 14.22 8.19 10.94
N ALA A 36 14.06 9.20 10.09
CA ALA A 36 13.59 9.02 8.71
C ALA A 36 14.52 8.15 7.86
N ASP A 37 15.85 8.34 7.95
CA ASP A 37 16.84 7.50 7.25
C ASP A 37 16.77 6.02 7.67
N ARG A 38 16.46 5.76 8.96
CA ARG A 38 16.29 4.38 9.46
C ARG A 38 14.97 3.75 9.03
N LEU A 39 13.88 4.52 9.06
CA LEU A 39 12.54 4.03 8.72
C LEU A 39 12.36 3.81 7.22
N TYR A 40 12.80 4.78 6.41
CA TYR A 40 12.52 4.85 4.98
C TYR A 40 13.71 4.42 4.12
N SER A 41 14.49 3.42 4.58
CA SER A 41 15.50 2.77 3.76
C SER A 41 14.87 2.10 2.54
N SER A 42 15.57 2.09 1.39
CA SER A 42 15.10 1.48 0.13
C SER A 42 14.61 0.04 0.31
N ARG A 43 15.23 -0.70 1.25
CA ARG A 43 14.83 -2.08 1.57
C ARG A 43 13.49 -2.14 2.31
N ASN A 44 13.25 -1.26 3.28
CA ASN A 44 11.97 -1.16 3.99
C ASN A 44 10.86 -0.65 3.08
N ILE A 45 11.17 0.31 2.21
CA ILE A 45 10.23 0.85 1.22
C ILE A 45 9.79 -0.23 0.22
N LEU A 46 10.71 -1.11 -0.21
CA LEU A 46 10.36 -2.29 -1.03
C LEU A 46 9.38 -3.21 -0.32
N TRP A 47 9.66 -3.54 0.95
CA TRP A 47 8.75 -4.36 1.77
C TRP A 47 7.39 -3.68 1.96
N ALA A 48 7.36 -2.37 2.20
CA ALA A 48 6.13 -1.60 2.31
C ALA A 48 5.34 -1.60 0.98
N GLY A 49 6.02 -1.43 -0.16
CA GLY A 49 5.40 -1.50 -1.48
C GLY A 49 4.75 -2.86 -1.76
N TRP A 50 5.43 -3.96 -1.41
CA TRP A 50 4.87 -5.31 -1.49
C TRP A 50 3.67 -5.50 -0.56
N ALA A 51 3.77 -5.06 0.69
CA ALA A 51 2.66 -5.11 1.64
C ALA A 51 1.43 -4.34 1.11
N PHE A 52 1.63 -3.15 0.54
CA PHE A 52 0.55 -2.37 -0.09
C PHE A 52 -0.09 -3.10 -1.27
N ALA A 53 0.70 -3.70 -2.16
CA ALA A 53 0.18 -4.43 -3.31
C ALA A 53 -0.66 -5.65 -2.88
N ILE A 54 -0.15 -6.46 -1.95
CA ILE A 54 -0.82 -7.67 -1.44
C ILE A 54 -2.09 -7.30 -0.66
N PHE A 55 -1.99 -6.33 0.25
CA PHE A 55 -3.13 -5.91 1.08
C PHE A 55 -4.26 -5.35 0.21
N THR A 56 -3.92 -4.59 -0.83
CA THR A 56 -4.93 -4.04 -1.75
C THR A 56 -5.62 -5.13 -2.57
N LEU A 57 -4.89 -6.13 -3.05
CA LEU A 57 -5.46 -7.29 -3.73
C LEU A 57 -6.39 -8.08 -2.81
N PHE A 58 -5.96 -8.33 -1.57
CA PHE A 58 -6.76 -9.04 -0.58
C PHE A 58 -8.06 -8.27 -0.26
N THR A 59 -7.96 -6.97 -0.03
CA THR A 59 -9.14 -6.12 0.27
C THR A 59 -10.11 -6.07 -0.91
N ALA A 60 -9.60 -6.01 -2.15
CA ALA A 60 -10.43 -6.04 -3.35
C ALA A 60 -11.14 -7.39 -3.54
N ALA A 61 -10.45 -8.51 -3.28
CA ALA A 61 -11.04 -9.85 -3.31
C ALA A 61 -12.13 -10.00 -2.23
N GLN A 62 -11.85 -9.53 -1.01
CA GLN A 62 -12.81 -9.58 0.10
C GLN A 62 -14.05 -8.70 -0.18
N ALA A 63 -13.87 -7.51 -0.76
CA ALA A 63 -15.00 -6.66 -1.16
C ALA A 63 -15.87 -7.33 -2.24
N THR A 64 -15.24 -7.98 -3.23
CA THR A 64 -15.95 -8.74 -4.26
C THR A 64 -16.73 -9.90 -3.65
N TYR A 65 -16.11 -10.64 -2.73
CA TYR A 65 -16.77 -11.74 -2.02
C TYR A 65 -18.00 -11.28 -1.23
N GLN A 66 -17.92 -10.16 -0.50
CA GLN A 66 -19.04 -9.61 0.25
C GLN A 66 -20.22 -9.22 -0.66
N ILE A 67 -19.94 -8.62 -1.81
CA ILE A 67 -20.95 -8.26 -2.81
C ILE A 67 -21.62 -9.51 -3.38
N VAL A 68 -20.82 -10.51 -3.81
CA VAL A 68 -21.34 -11.76 -4.38
C VAL A 68 -22.15 -12.54 -3.34
N HIS A 69 -21.63 -12.66 -2.12
CA HIS A 69 -22.32 -13.33 -1.01
C HIS A 69 -23.66 -12.64 -0.70
N ALA A 70 -23.69 -11.30 -0.66
CA ALA A 70 -24.93 -10.55 -0.46
C ALA A 70 -25.94 -10.73 -1.60
N ILE A 71 -25.50 -10.83 -2.86
CA ILE A 71 -26.39 -11.13 -3.99
C ILE A 71 -26.96 -12.55 -3.87
N VAL A 72 -26.10 -13.54 -3.58
CA VAL A 72 -26.51 -14.95 -3.48
C VAL A 72 -27.44 -15.19 -2.28
N THR A 73 -27.20 -14.55 -1.15
CA THR A 73 -28.02 -14.70 0.07
C THR A 73 -29.20 -13.74 0.13
N GLY A 74 -29.16 -12.63 -0.62
CA GLY A 74 -30.23 -11.62 -0.69
C GLY A 74 -31.25 -11.84 -1.80
N ALA A 75 -30.97 -12.67 -2.81
CA ALA A 75 -31.90 -13.01 -3.89
C ALA A 75 -32.99 -14.03 -3.50
N GLY A 76 -33.14 -14.32 -2.20
CA GLY A 76 -34.06 -15.32 -1.66
C GLY A 76 -35.30 -14.77 -0.93
N ASN A 77 -35.56 -13.46 -0.97
CA ASN A 77 -36.79 -12.86 -0.41
C ASN A 77 -37.64 -12.22 -1.51
#